data_AF-A0A2U3N4C9-F1
#
_entry.id   AF-A0A2U3N4C9-F1
#
_cell.length_a   1.000
_cell.length_b   1.000
_cell.length_c   1.000
_cell.angle_alpha   90.00
_cell.angle_beta   90.00
_cell.angle_gamma   90.00
#
_symmetry.space_group_name_H-M   'P 1'
#
loop_
_entity.id
_entity.type
_entity.pdbx_description
1 polymer ?
#
loop_
_entity_poly.entity_id
_entity_poly.type
_entity_poly.pdbx_seq_one_letter_code
_entity_poly.pdbx_strand_id
1 'polypeptide(L)' 'MYQILIEPKLDHFPGNDEIMDSIRINKILELQIRIVPTQYMWFHRRFKTQPIGYEKIYAN' A
#
# COMPACT_ATOMS: atom_id res chain seq x y z
N MET A 1 6.38 -6.14 -23.31
CA MET A 1 7.55 -5.34 -22.88
C MET A 1 7.30 -4.89 -21.46
N TYR A 2 8.29 -4.96 -20.57
CA TYR A 2 8.17 -4.47 -19.20
C TYR A 2 8.71 -3.05 -19.11
N GLN A 3 8.02 -2.21 -18.35
CA GLN A 3 8.46 -0.86 -18.01
C GLN A 3 8.62 -0.77 -16.51
N ILE A 4 9.73 -0.17 -16.07
CA ILE A 4 10.03 0.06 -14.65
C ILE A 4 10.08 1.56 -14.44
N LEU A 5 9.37 2.05 -13.43
CA LEU A 5 9.42 3.43 -12.95
C LEU A 5 10.23 3.44 -11.65
N ILE A 6 11.28 4.24 -11.60
CA ILE A 6 12.07 4.48 -10.38
C ILE A 6 11.83 5.92 -9.96
N GLU A 7 11.23 6.11 -8.80
CA GLU A 7 10.97 7.44 -8.23
C GLU A 7 12.15 7.92 -7.37
N PRO A 8 12.27 9.23 -7.12
CA PRO A 8 13.24 9.75 -6.17
C PRO A 8 13.10 9.11 -4.79
N LYS A 9 14.19 9.14 -4.01
CA LYS A 9 14.15 8.75 -2.60
C LYS A 9 13.13 9.62 -1.85
N LEU A 10 12.51 9.04 -0.82
CA LEU A 10 11.63 9.80 0.07
C LEU A 10 12.44 10.72 0.97
N ASP A 11 12.14 12.02 0.94
CA ASP A 11 12.76 12.97 1.87
C ASP A 11 12.29 12.71 3.31
N HIS A 12 13.22 12.81 4.26
CA HIS A 12 12.97 12.62 5.70
C HIS A 12 12.30 11.29 6.03
N PHE A 13 12.76 10.19 5.42
CA PHE A 13 12.24 8.85 5.64
C PHE A 13 13.37 7.85 5.99
N PRO A 14 13.22 7.00 7.03
CA PRO A 14 12.12 7.04 8.00
C PRO A 14 12.17 8.32 8.85
N GLY A 15 11.00 8.78 9.29
CA GLY A 15 10.86 9.86 10.26
C GLY A 15 10.95 9.36 11.70
N ASN A 16 10.55 10.22 12.64
CA ASN A 16 10.49 9.87 14.07
C ASN A 16 9.13 9.28 14.51
N ASP A 17 8.17 9.19 13.60
CA ASP A 17 6.82 8.68 13.87
C ASP A 17 6.49 7.55 12.87
N GLU A 18 6.52 6.33 13.39
CA GLU A 18 6.27 5.11 12.61
C GLU A 18 4.85 5.06 12.02
N ILE A 19 3.87 5.69 12.68
CA ILE A 19 2.49 5.76 12.19
C ILE A 19 2.44 6.66 10.97
N MET A 20 3.07 7.83 11.05
CA MET A 20 3.14 8.77 9.93
C MET A 20 3.88 8.19 8.72
N ASP A 21 4.97 7.47 8.95
CA ASP A 21 5.69 6.75 7.90
C ASP A 21 4.83 5.66 7.25
N SER A 22 4.12 4.88 8.06
CA SER A 22 3.20 3.84 7.57
C SER A 22 2.07 4.42 6.72
N ILE A 23 1.50 5.56 7.14
CA ILE A 23 0.49 6.29 6.36
C ILE A 23 1.07 6.74 5.02
N ARG A 24 2.28 7.32 5.02
CA ARG A 24 2.94 7.81 3.81
C ARG A 24 3.20 6.69 2.81
N ILE A 25 3.74 5.56 3.27
CA ILE A 25 3.99 4.38 2.41
C ILE A 25 2.68 3.82 1.84
N ASN A 26 1.62 3.72 2.65
CA ASN A 26 0.32 3.26 2.15
C ASN A 26 -0.25 4.18 1.05
N LYS A 27 -0.11 5.50 1.19
CA LYS A 27 -0.50 6.47 0.15
C LYS A 27 0.30 6.31 -1.14
N ILE A 28 1.62 6.12 -1.04
CA ILE A 28 2.48 5.88 -2.21
C ILE A 28 2.05 4.60 -2.92
N LEU A 29 1.85 3.51 -2.18
CA LEU A 29 1.37 2.25 -2.75
C LEU A 29 0.03 2.43 -3.46
N GLU A 30 -0.92 3.14 -2.84
CA GLU A 30 -2.21 3.43 -3.46
C GLU A 30 -2.07 4.19 -4.78
N LEU A 31 -1.23 5.23 -4.82
CA LEU A 31 -0.95 6.00 -6.04
C LEU A 31 -0.34 5.12 -7.14
N GLN A 32 0.67 4.32 -6.81
CA GLN A 32 1.35 3.45 -7.79
C GLN A 32 0.42 2.35 -8.32
N ILE A 33 -0.41 1.74 -7.47
CA ILE A 33 -1.41 0.74 -7.87
C ILE A 33 -2.43 1.34 -8.84
N ARG A 34 -2.83 2.61 -8.64
CA ARG A 34 -3.81 3.29 -9.50
C ARG A 34 -3.33 3.50 -10.93
N ILE A 35 -2.02 3.50 -11.19
CA ILE A 35 -1.46 3.66 -12.55
C ILE A 35 -1.83 2.46 -13.42
N VAL A 36 -1.62 1.23 -12.91
CA VAL A 36 -1.98 -0.01 -13.61
C VAL A 36 -2.55 -1.04 -12.62
N PRO A 37 -3.83 -0.92 -12.23
CA PRO A 37 -4.42 -1.76 -11.18
C PRO A 37 -4.31 -3.25 -11.48
N THR A 38 -4.37 -3.66 -12.75
CA THR A 38 -4.28 -5.06 -13.17
C THR A 38 -2.92 -5.71 -12.92
N GLN A 39 -1.86 -4.91 -12.71
CA GLN A 39 -0.53 -5.42 -12.38
C GLN A 39 -0.33 -5.65 -10.87
N TYR A 40 -1.23 -5.16 -10.02
CA TYR A 40 -1.14 -5.43 -8.59
C TYR A 40 -1.54 -6.86 -8.26
N MET A 41 -0.86 -7.46 -7.29
CA MET A 41 -1.12 -8.83 -6.83
C MET A 41 -2.37 -8.90 -5.93
N TRP A 42 -3.56 -8.77 -6.52
CA TRP A 42 -4.85 -8.77 -5.80
C TRP A 42 -5.15 -10.03 -4.99
N PHE A 43 -4.47 -11.15 -5.29
CA PHE A 43 -4.58 -12.38 -4.50
C PHE A 43 -3.98 -12.23 -3.09
N HIS A 44 -3.12 -11.23 -2.85
CA HIS A 44 -2.61 -10.96 -1.53
C HIS A 44 -3.73 -10.38 -0.65
N ARG A 45 -4.15 -11.15 0.36
CA ARG A 45 -5.12 -10.74 1.37
C ARG A 45 -4.50 -9.64 2.27
N ARG A 46 -4.47 -8.39 1.80
CA ARG A 46 -3.86 -7.25 2.52
C ARG A 46 -4.72 -6.75 3.69
N PHE A 47 -6.03 -6.92 3.62
CA PHE A 47 -6.98 -6.43 4.64
C PHE A 47 -7.43 -7.53 5.62
N LYS A 48 -6.51 -8.42 6.03
CA LYS A 48 -6.83 -9.52 6.97
C LYS A 48 -7.16 -9.00 8.36
N THR A 49 -6.44 -7.97 8.79
CA THR A 49 -6.66 -7.29 10.07
C THR A 49 -7.43 -6.01 9.79
N GLN A 50 -8.60 -5.87 10.41
CA GLN A 50 -9.48 -4.72 10.26
C GLN A 50 -9.87 -4.21 11.66
N PRO A 51 -10.21 -2.93 11.81
CA PRO A 51 -10.71 -2.41 13.09
C PRO A 51 -11.98 -3.14 13.53
N ILE A 52 -12.25 -3.09 14.85
CA ILE A 52 -13.45 -3.66 15.43
C ILE A 52 -14.69 -2.98 14.82
N GLY A 53 -15.67 -3.77 14.40
CA GLY A 53 -16.93 -3.29 13.80
C GLY A 53 -17.00 -3.35 12.27
N TYR A 54 -15.91 -3.70 11.58
CA TYR A 54 -15.92 -3.90 10.13
C TYR A 54 -16.33 -5.33 9.75
N GLU A 55 -17.08 -5.47 8.67
CA GLU A 55 -17.43 -6.78 8.11
C GLU A 55 -16.19 -7.49 7.55
N LYS A 56 -16.13 -8.82 7.72
CA LYS A 56 -15.01 -9.62 7.19
C LYS A 56 -15.07 -9.67 5.67
N ILE A 57 -14.09 -9.05 5.03
CA ILE A 57 -13.90 -9.03 3.56
C ILE A 57 -13.52 -10.41 3.00
N TYR A 58 -12.82 -11.25 3.79
CA TYR A 58 -12.39 -12.57 3.35
C TYR A 58 -13.21 -13.66 4.04
N ALA A 59 -13.82 -14.55 3.26
CA ALA A 59 -14.38 -15.80 3.77
C ALA A 59 -13.27 -16.68 4.36
N ASN A 60 -13.63 -17.43 5.40
CA ASN A 60 -12.75 -18.44 6.01
C ASN A 60 -12.54 -19.62 5.07
#